data_AF-A0A7W7SLE5-F1
#
_entry.id   AF-A0A7W7SLE5-F1
#
_cell.length_a   1.000
_cell.length_b   1.000
_cell.length_c   1.000
_cell.angle_alpha   90.00
_cell.angle_beta   90.00
_cell.angle_gamma   90.00
#
_symmetry.space_group_name_H-M   'P 1'
#
loop_
_entity.id
_entity.type
_entity.pdbx_description
1 polymer ?
#
loop_
_entity_poly.entity_id
_entity_poly.type
_entity_poly.pdbx_seq_one_letter_code
_entity_poly.pdbx_strand_id
1 'polypeptide(L)'
;MTVEPQSRPRNGFAGGAILVLTMTIVLVVVLLVVMGQGTSPPPVEAGRAAPGQTPAVDTGAEPPTIPPDWLTLTPGVEVTQAPEATLPPDEPATPGHTGAPTPRTTASRSYGFTAVAGAGCAETATAGSVARYPASSPLVVMAGGWTGPGCSRSLFWSVPMSGAGDRSDTDIQVLWWFSTGTSATGSCEVWVYVPKAQREVDAAGKPTAYQVLRGRADATVVGTFTIDQTANRGSWVRAGSYRLERGQIAVRLLNQGTGAPGARHAAAQVQVGCAR
;
A
#
# COMPACT_ATOMS: atom_id res chain seq x y z
N MET A 1 82.93 32.33 50.67
CA MET A 1 82.61 33.76 50.67
C MET A 1 81.90 34.11 49.37
N THR A 2 80.61 34.48 49.45
CA THR A 2 79.78 35.41 48.63
C THR A 2 78.31 35.06 48.98
N VAL A 3 77.73 35.69 50.02
CA VAL A 3 76.69 36.75 50.00
C VAL A 3 75.32 36.37 49.40
N GLU A 4 74.30 36.37 50.29
CA GLU A 4 72.82 36.63 50.24
C GLU A 4 72.13 37.07 48.91
N PRO A 5 70.77 37.02 48.71
CA PRO A 5 69.72 37.05 49.74
C PRO A 5 68.36 36.31 49.53
N GLN A 6 67.56 36.40 50.60
CA GLN A 6 66.14 36.05 50.71
C GLN A 6 65.22 36.86 49.77
N SER A 7 64.08 36.28 49.38
CA SER A 7 62.84 37.04 49.22
C SER A 7 61.59 36.19 49.55
N ARG A 8 60.59 36.91 50.07
CA ARG A 8 59.46 36.50 50.92
C ARG A 8 58.16 36.28 50.10
N PRO A 9 57.00 35.97 50.73
CA PRO A 9 55.92 35.11 50.21
C PRO A 9 54.83 35.86 49.44
N ARG A 10 53.82 35.15 48.92
CA ARG A 10 52.46 35.71 48.76
C ARG A 10 51.36 34.63 48.59
N ASN A 11 50.50 34.56 49.60
CA ASN A 11 49.13 34.03 49.50
C ASN A 11 48.32 34.86 48.49
N GLY A 12 47.39 34.22 47.77
CA GLY A 12 46.33 34.96 47.06
C GLY A 12 45.42 34.13 46.17
N PHE A 13 44.12 34.22 46.46
CA PHE A 13 42.98 34.06 45.56
C PHE A 13 42.36 32.66 45.34
N ALA A 14 41.65 32.20 46.38
CA ALA A 14 40.40 31.47 46.20
C ALA A 14 39.25 32.49 46.03
N GLY A 15 38.64 32.56 44.84
CA GLY A 15 37.54 33.51 44.60
C GLY A 15 37.01 33.62 43.17
N GLY A 16 37.23 32.62 42.31
CA GLY A 16 36.87 32.70 40.88
C GLY A 16 35.78 31.74 40.39
N ALA A 17 35.33 30.78 41.18
CA ALA A 17 34.51 29.67 40.66
C ALA A 17 32.98 29.85 40.79
N ILE A 18 32.49 30.82 41.58
CA ILE A 18 31.05 30.94 41.87
C ILE A 18 30.32 31.84 40.85
N LEU A 19 31.03 32.75 40.19
CA LEU A 19 30.41 33.76 39.32
C LEU A 19 30.09 33.25 37.90
N VAL A 20 30.78 32.18 37.46
CA VAL A 20 30.55 31.59 36.13
C VAL A 20 29.29 30.71 36.13
N LEU A 21 28.96 30.05 37.24
CA LEU A 21 27.81 29.13 37.30
C LEU A 21 26.46 29.86 37.30
N THR A 22 26.38 31.03 37.93
CA THR A 22 25.13 31.81 37.99
C THR A 22 24.77 32.43 36.64
N MET A 23 25.76 32.87 35.87
CA MET A 23 25.52 33.49 34.57
C MET A 23 25.02 32.48 33.52
N THR A 24 25.50 31.24 33.54
CA THR A 24 25.03 30.18 32.63
C THR A 24 23.59 29.77 32.93
N ILE A 25 23.19 29.73 34.21
CA ILE A 25 21.81 29.39 34.59
C ILE A 25 20.84 30.50 34.17
N VAL A 26 21.22 31.78 34.34
CA VAL A 26 20.40 32.91 33.87
C VAL A 26 20.24 32.87 32.34
N LEU A 27 21.32 32.55 31.60
CA LEU A 27 21.25 32.46 30.13
C LEU A 27 20.34 31.32 29.65
N VAL A 28 20.37 30.15 30.30
CA VAL A 28 19.50 29.00 29.97
C VAL A 28 18.04 29.30 30.31
N VAL A 29 17.77 29.97 31.43
CA VAL A 29 16.39 30.36 31.80
C VAL A 29 15.84 31.41 30.84
N VAL A 30 16.65 32.40 30.42
CA VAL A 30 16.22 33.40 29.43
C VAL A 30 15.96 32.76 28.06
N LEU A 31 16.79 31.80 27.63
CA LEU A 31 16.58 31.07 26.36
C LEU A 31 15.31 30.21 26.39
N LEU A 32 14.98 29.58 27.52
CA LEU A 32 13.74 28.80 27.67
C LEU A 32 12.48 29.69 27.71
N VAL A 33 12.58 30.91 28.24
CA VAL A 33 11.45 31.87 28.27
C VAL A 33 11.21 32.52 26.90
N VAL A 34 12.26 32.79 26.12
CA VAL A 34 12.14 33.42 24.78
C VAL A 34 11.63 32.43 23.73
N MET A 35 11.93 31.13 23.86
CA MET A 35 11.45 30.10 22.92
C MET A 35 10.05 29.55 23.25
N GLY A 36 9.45 29.98 24.37
CA GLY A 36 8.15 29.50 24.88
C GLY A 36 6.94 30.38 24.56
N GLN A 37 7.11 31.50 23.84
CA GLN A 37 5.97 32.33 23.45
C GLN A 37 5.29 31.75 22.21
N GLY A 38 4.37 30.82 22.46
CA GLY A 38 3.42 30.32 21.48
C GLY A 38 2.63 31.46 20.87
N THR A 39 2.82 31.66 19.57
CA THR A 39 1.91 32.44 18.73
C THR A 39 0.54 31.77 18.76
N SER A 40 -0.38 32.37 19.51
CA SER A 40 -1.79 32.01 19.45
C SER A 40 -2.30 32.30 18.02
N PRO A 41 -3.00 31.37 17.36
CA PRO A 41 -3.68 31.69 16.10
C PRO A 41 -4.79 32.71 16.35
N PRO A 42 -5.09 33.59 15.38
CA PRO A 42 -6.15 34.58 15.52
C PRO A 42 -7.53 33.91 15.70
N PRO A 43 -8.49 34.59 16.35
CA PRO A 43 -9.84 34.08 16.50
C PRO A 43 -10.47 33.90 15.12
N VAL A 44 -10.96 32.69 14.86
CA VAL A 44 -11.74 32.39 13.66
C VAL A 44 -13.07 33.10 13.79
N GLU A 45 -13.22 34.18 13.03
CA GLU A 45 -14.47 34.89 12.85
C GLU A 45 -15.51 33.92 12.28
N ALA A 46 -16.58 33.68 13.04
CA ALA A 46 -17.73 32.89 12.62
C ALA A 46 -18.48 33.66 11.52
N GLY A 47 -17.99 33.53 10.29
CA GLY A 47 -18.62 34.03 9.08
C GLY A 47 -19.93 33.30 8.83
N ARG A 48 -21.03 34.06 8.91
CA ARG A 48 -22.41 33.73 8.52
C ARG A 48 -22.51 32.71 7.40
N ALA A 49 -23.30 31.67 7.65
CA ALA A 49 -23.85 30.78 6.64
C ALA A 49 -24.67 31.58 5.61
N ALA A 50 -24.27 31.51 4.34
CA ALA A 50 -25.15 31.82 3.22
C ALA A 50 -25.98 30.57 2.88
N PRO A 51 -27.31 30.68 2.71
CA PRO A 51 -28.14 29.56 2.31
C PRO A 51 -28.11 29.39 0.79
N GLY A 52 -27.92 28.14 0.34
CA GLY A 52 -28.36 27.69 -0.98
C GLY A 52 -27.29 27.66 -2.06
N GLN A 53 -26.55 26.55 -2.11
CA GLN A 53 -26.09 25.93 -3.36
C GLN A 53 -25.85 24.44 -3.08
N THR A 54 -26.83 23.63 -3.42
CA THR A 54 -26.72 22.17 -3.49
C THR A 54 -25.67 21.81 -4.55
N PRO A 55 -24.59 21.10 -4.20
CA PRO A 55 -23.72 20.51 -5.22
C PRO A 55 -24.51 19.43 -5.94
N ALA A 56 -24.59 19.54 -7.27
CA ALA A 56 -25.10 18.49 -8.12
C ALA A 56 -24.32 17.20 -7.86
N VAL A 57 -25.04 16.14 -7.50
CA VAL A 57 -24.52 14.78 -7.46
C VAL A 57 -24.19 14.40 -8.90
N ASP A 58 -22.90 14.37 -9.22
CA ASP A 58 -22.40 13.83 -10.47
C ASP A 58 -22.51 12.29 -10.41
N THR A 59 -23.63 11.77 -10.92
CA THR A 59 -23.94 10.34 -10.99
C THR A 59 -23.23 9.65 -12.17
N GLY A 60 -22.04 10.15 -12.56
CA GLY A 60 -21.29 9.70 -13.75
C GLY A 60 -20.14 8.72 -13.48
N ALA A 61 -19.96 8.20 -12.27
CA ALA A 61 -18.96 7.18 -12.00
C ALA A 61 -19.46 5.80 -12.46
N GLU A 62 -19.03 5.38 -13.65
CA GLU A 62 -19.16 4.00 -14.10
C GLU A 62 -18.62 3.06 -13.01
N PRO A 63 -19.38 2.01 -12.61
CA PRO A 63 -18.92 1.07 -11.61
C PRO A 63 -17.57 0.47 -12.04
N PRO A 64 -16.62 0.25 -11.11
CA PRO A 64 -15.35 -0.39 -11.46
C PRO A 64 -15.65 -1.72 -12.15
N THR A 65 -15.10 -1.89 -13.36
CA THR A 65 -15.29 -3.09 -14.16
C THR A 65 -14.73 -4.29 -13.39
N ILE A 66 -15.64 -5.06 -12.78
CA ILE A 66 -15.33 -6.38 -12.23
C ILE A 66 -14.95 -7.23 -13.44
N PRO A 67 -13.72 -7.78 -13.52
CA PRO A 67 -13.40 -8.65 -14.63
C PRO A 67 -14.30 -9.91 -14.59
N PRO A 68 -14.70 -10.48 -15.72
CA PRO A 68 -15.76 -11.50 -15.77
C PRO A 68 -15.40 -12.82 -15.06
N ASP A 69 -14.11 -13.08 -14.79
CA ASP A 69 -13.63 -14.22 -14.01
C ASP A 69 -13.95 -14.14 -12.50
N TRP A 70 -14.39 -12.98 -12.01
CA TRP A 70 -14.52 -12.70 -10.58
C TRP A 70 -15.87 -13.08 -9.98
N LEU A 71 -16.93 -13.14 -10.80
CA LEU A 71 -18.27 -13.56 -10.35
C LEU A 71 -18.35 -15.06 -10.07
N THR A 72 -17.35 -15.83 -10.49
CA THR A 72 -17.24 -17.28 -10.30
C THR A 72 -16.33 -17.72 -9.15
N LEU A 73 -15.79 -16.77 -8.36
CA LEU A 73 -14.89 -17.10 -7.24
C LEU A 73 -15.60 -17.54 -5.95
N THR A 74 -16.94 -17.53 -5.93
CA THR A 74 -17.74 -18.17 -4.88
C THR A 74 -17.77 -19.69 -5.08
N PRO A 75 -17.49 -20.52 -4.05
CA PRO A 75 -17.69 -21.96 -4.14
C PRO A 75 -19.19 -22.25 -4.34
N GLY A 76 -19.53 -22.78 -5.52
CA GLY A 76 -20.76 -23.53 -5.82
C GLY A 76 -22.07 -23.01 -5.21
N VAL A 77 -22.73 -22.06 -5.87
CA VAL A 77 -24.20 -22.03 -5.90
C VAL A 77 -24.60 -22.19 -7.35
N GLU A 78 -25.03 -23.40 -7.68
CA GLU A 78 -25.61 -23.79 -8.95
C GLU A 78 -26.93 -23.01 -9.13
N VAL A 79 -26.89 -21.90 -9.87
CA VAL A 79 -28.13 -21.27 -10.35
C VAL A 79 -28.51 -22.01 -11.63
N THR A 80 -29.33 -23.05 -11.47
CA THR A 80 -30.08 -23.66 -12.57
C THR A 80 -31.02 -22.61 -13.15
N GLN A 81 -30.66 -22.02 -14.29
CA GLN A 81 -31.63 -21.39 -15.18
C GLN A 81 -31.73 -22.23 -16.45
N ALA A 82 -32.88 -22.89 -16.58
CA ALA A 82 -33.33 -23.52 -17.80
C ALA A 82 -33.55 -22.47 -18.91
N PRO A 83 -33.29 -22.77 -20.19
CA PRO A 83 -33.59 -21.85 -21.27
C PRO A 83 -35.06 -21.99 -21.66
N GLU A 84 -35.83 -20.91 -21.52
CA GLU A 84 -37.12 -20.81 -22.20
C GLU A 84 -36.86 -20.29 -23.63
N ALA A 85 -37.20 -21.15 -24.59
CA ALA A 85 -37.07 -20.89 -26.01
C ALA A 85 -38.09 -19.83 -26.45
N THR A 86 -37.67 -18.89 -27.28
CA THR A 86 -38.57 -18.14 -28.16
C THR A 86 -37.93 -18.09 -29.54
N LEU A 87 -38.47 -18.88 -30.46
CA LEU A 87 -38.15 -18.83 -31.89
C LEU A 87 -38.93 -17.68 -32.55
N PRO A 88 -38.32 -16.87 -33.42
CA PRO A 88 -39.00 -16.24 -34.53
C PRO A 88 -38.90 -17.09 -35.82
N PRO A 89 -39.86 -16.93 -36.77
CA PRO A 89 -40.02 -17.79 -37.92
C PRO A 89 -39.14 -17.42 -39.13
N ASP A 90 -39.00 -18.43 -39.99
CA ASP A 90 -38.23 -18.57 -41.23
C ASP A 90 -38.03 -17.33 -42.13
N GLU A 91 -36.78 -17.10 -42.55
CA GLU A 91 -36.43 -16.42 -43.81
C GLU A 91 -35.37 -17.25 -44.58
N PRO A 92 -35.42 -17.33 -45.93
CA PRO A 92 -34.68 -18.33 -46.71
C PRO A 92 -33.16 -18.11 -46.82
N ALA A 93 -32.45 -19.23 -46.87
CA ALA A 93 -31.00 -19.35 -46.96
C ALA A 93 -30.38 -18.71 -48.22
N THR A 94 -29.32 -17.92 -48.02
CA THR A 94 -28.30 -17.64 -49.04
C THR A 94 -27.06 -18.52 -48.76
N PRO A 95 -26.51 -19.23 -49.76
CA PRO A 95 -25.40 -20.14 -49.55
C PRO A 95 -24.04 -19.44 -49.62
N GLY A 96 -23.22 -19.68 -48.60
CA GLY A 96 -21.79 -19.44 -48.61
C GLY A 96 -21.37 -18.49 -47.51
N HIS A 97 -20.72 -19.02 -46.48
CA HIS A 97 -19.42 -18.57 -45.99
C HIS A 97 -18.86 -19.59 -45.00
N THR A 98 -17.61 -19.96 -45.29
CA THR A 98 -16.60 -20.67 -44.51
C THR A 98 -16.85 -20.69 -43.01
N GLY A 99 -16.78 -21.90 -42.42
CA GLY A 99 -17.09 -22.18 -41.02
C GLY A 99 -16.57 -21.13 -40.03
N ALA A 100 -17.49 -20.56 -39.27
CA ALA A 100 -17.17 -19.70 -38.14
C ALA A 100 -16.29 -20.46 -37.14
N PRO A 101 -15.26 -19.83 -36.55
CA PRO A 101 -14.47 -20.46 -35.51
C PRO A 101 -15.40 -20.76 -34.32
N THR A 102 -15.47 -22.02 -33.91
CA THR A 102 -16.15 -22.42 -32.69
C THR A 102 -15.65 -21.54 -31.54
N PRO A 103 -16.53 -20.87 -30.77
CA PRO A 103 -16.10 -20.14 -29.58
C PRO A 103 -15.36 -21.13 -28.69
N ARG A 104 -14.06 -20.89 -28.43
CA ARG A 104 -13.37 -21.60 -27.36
C ARG A 104 -14.05 -21.18 -26.07
N THR A 105 -14.86 -22.06 -25.51
CA THR A 105 -15.33 -21.93 -24.14
C THR A 105 -14.08 -21.87 -23.26
N THR A 106 -13.73 -20.67 -22.80
CA THR A 106 -12.65 -20.49 -21.83
C THR A 106 -13.05 -21.30 -20.60
N ALA A 107 -12.32 -22.38 -20.31
CA ALA A 107 -12.63 -23.22 -19.17
C ALA A 107 -12.62 -22.36 -17.89
N SER A 108 -13.75 -22.29 -17.18
CA SER A 108 -13.83 -21.62 -15.89
C SER A 108 -12.87 -22.31 -14.92
N ARG A 109 -11.87 -21.57 -14.43
CA ARG A 109 -10.88 -22.09 -13.50
C ARG A 109 -11.51 -22.12 -12.10
N SER A 110 -11.63 -23.30 -11.50
CA SER A 110 -12.14 -23.45 -10.13
C SER A 110 -11.00 -23.32 -9.11
N TYR A 111 -11.10 -22.38 -8.18
CA TYR A 111 -10.14 -22.26 -7.07
C TYR A 111 -10.69 -22.94 -5.82
N GLY A 112 -9.82 -23.70 -5.15
CA GLY A 112 -10.15 -24.32 -3.86
C GLY A 112 -9.94 -23.37 -2.67
N PHE A 113 -9.25 -22.25 -2.90
CA PHE A 113 -9.04 -21.20 -1.91
C PHE A 113 -8.96 -19.84 -2.59
N THR A 114 -9.68 -18.86 -2.06
CA THR A 114 -9.60 -17.46 -2.50
C THR A 114 -9.54 -16.55 -1.29
N ALA A 115 -8.72 -15.50 -1.34
CA ALA A 115 -8.65 -14.52 -0.27
C ALA A 115 -8.15 -13.17 -0.78
N VAL A 116 -8.56 -12.10 -0.10
CA VAL A 116 -8.09 -10.73 -0.31
C VAL A 116 -7.45 -10.22 0.97
N ALA A 117 -6.33 -9.54 0.87
CA ALA A 117 -5.65 -8.87 1.99
C ALA A 117 -5.20 -7.46 1.58
N GLY A 118 -5.00 -6.58 2.56
CA GLY A 118 -4.50 -5.23 2.34
C GLY A 118 -5.09 -4.23 3.32
N ALA A 119 -4.66 -2.98 3.22
CA ALA A 119 -5.20 -1.90 4.04
C ALA A 119 -6.73 -1.82 3.89
N GLY A 120 -7.46 -1.71 5.01
CA GLY A 120 -8.93 -1.66 4.98
C GLY A 120 -9.64 -3.00 4.81
N CYS A 121 -8.89 -4.10 4.69
CA CYS A 121 -9.41 -5.46 4.80
C CYS A 121 -9.32 -5.97 6.24
N ALA A 122 -10.25 -6.82 6.65
CA ALA A 122 -10.16 -7.51 7.93
C ALA A 122 -9.05 -8.58 7.88
N GLU A 123 -8.18 -8.62 8.88
CA GLU A 123 -7.23 -9.72 9.02
C GLU A 123 -7.93 -10.98 9.52
N THR A 124 -7.49 -12.14 9.04
CA THR A 124 -8.01 -13.45 9.41
C THR A 124 -6.84 -14.39 9.73
N ALA A 125 -7.14 -15.63 10.14
CA ALA A 125 -6.10 -16.65 10.31
C ALA A 125 -5.41 -17.07 9.00
N THR A 126 -6.06 -16.82 7.85
CA THR A 126 -5.62 -17.30 6.52
C THR A 126 -5.20 -16.17 5.58
N ALA A 127 -5.42 -14.91 5.93
CA ALA A 127 -5.03 -13.77 5.12
C ALA A 127 -4.81 -12.52 5.97
N GLY A 128 -3.79 -11.74 5.64
CA GLY A 128 -3.50 -10.48 6.31
C GLY A 128 -2.41 -9.68 5.63
N SER A 129 -2.10 -8.51 6.19
CA SER A 129 -1.12 -7.61 5.58
C SER A 129 -0.46 -6.72 6.60
N VAL A 130 0.86 -6.55 6.49
CA VAL A 130 1.64 -5.72 7.38
C VAL A 130 2.50 -4.75 6.59
N ALA A 131 2.63 -3.53 7.10
CA ALA A 131 3.59 -2.56 6.61
C ALA A 131 4.58 -2.22 7.73
N ARG A 132 5.87 -2.12 7.38
CA ARG A 132 6.95 -1.69 8.28
C ARG A 132 7.73 -0.58 7.60
N TYR A 133 8.11 0.42 8.38
CA TYR A 133 8.78 1.62 7.91
C TYR A 133 9.44 2.33 9.11
N PRO A 134 10.55 3.06 8.90
CA PRO A 134 11.17 3.88 9.92
C PRO A 134 10.40 5.21 10.10
N ALA A 135 10.55 5.84 11.27
CA ALA A 135 9.94 7.15 11.54
C ALA A 135 10.46 8.26 10.60
N SER A 136 11.67 8.11 10.07
CA SER A 136 12.29 9.03 9.11
C SER A 136 11.71 8.96 7.70
N SER A 137 11.01 7.87 7.35
CA SER A 137 10.42 7.64 6.03
C SER A 137 9.03 7.01 6.17
N PRO A 138 8.06 7.76 6.74
CA PRO A 138 6.77 7.20 7.08
C PRO A 138 5.96 6.90 5.82
N LEU A 139 5.32 5.74 5.75
CA LEU A 139 4.22 5.56 4.80
C LEU A 139 3.02 6.43 5.22
N VAL A 140 2.11 6.68 4.28
CA VAL A 140 0.85 7.38 4.58
C VAL A 140 -0.32 6.49 4.19
N VAL A 141 -1.31 6.37 5.07
CA VAL A 141 -2.57 5.68 4.77
C VAL A 141 -3.49 6.67 4.05
N MET A 142 -4.01 6.29 2.89
CA MET A 142 -4.88 7.14 2.07
C MET A 142 -6.10 6.39 1.54
N ALA A 143 -7.10 7.15 1.12
CA ALA A 143 -8.31 6.62 0.49
C ALA A 143 -8.11 6.34 -1.02
N GLY A 144 -8.87 5.42 -1.60
CA GLY A 144 -8.79 5.06 -3.02
C GLY A 144 -8.42 3.60 -3.29
N GLY A 145 -8.31 2.79 -2.23
CA GLY A 145 -8.21 1.33 -2.32
C GLY A 145 -9.49 0.66 -2.79
N TRP A 146 -9.44 -0.65 -2.97
CA TRP A 146 -10.58 -1.46 -3.35
C TRP A 146 -11.53 -1.69 -2.16
N THR A 147 -12.81 -1.81 -2.48
CA THR A 147 -13.86 -2.20 -1.52
C THR A 147 -14.64 -3.39 -2.07
N GLY A 148 -14.96 -4.33 -1.20
CA GLY A 148 -15.75 -5.51 -1.54
C GLY A 148 -15.73 -6.54 -0.40
N PRO A 149 -16.06 -7.81 -0.67
CA PRO A 149 -16.08 -8.85 0.36
C PRO A 149 -14.76 -8.89 1.16
N GLY A 150 -14.87 -8.73 2.49
CA GLY A 150 -13.71 -8.72 3.40
C GLY A 150 -12.95 -7.39 3.50
N CYS A 151 -13.28 -6.39 2.67
CA CYS A 151 -12.62 -5.08 2.65
C CYS A 151 -13.66 -3.95 2.63
N SER A 152 -14.02 -3.45 3.82
CA SER A 152 -15.07 -2.43 4.00
C SER A 152 -14.57 -1.00 3.89
N ARG A 153 -13.25 -0.78 3.86
CA ARG A 153 -12.65 0.56 3.76
C ARG A 153 -11.77 0.65 2.53
N SER A 154 -12.03 1.67 1.71
CA SER A 154 -11.24 2.00 0.52
C SER A 154 -9.89 2.61 0.91
N LEU A 155 -8.96 1.82 1.46
CA LEU A 155 -7.66 2.31 1.95
C LEU A 155 -6.48 1.70 1.19
N PHE A 156 -5.37 2.42 1.15
CA PHE A 156 -4.08 1.92 0.69
C PHE A 156 -2.93 2.59 1.46
N TRP A 157 -1.75 1.96 1.46
CA TRP A 157 -0.52 2.60 1.92
C TRP A 157 0.23 3.21 0.75
N SER A 158 0.58 4.49 0.86
CA SER A 158 1.51 5.13 -0.04
C SER A 158 2.89 5.09 0.57
N VAL A 159 3.78 4.39 -0.12
CA VAL A 159 5.09 3.96 0.34
C VAL A 159 6.15 4.81 -0.36
N PRO A 160 7.03 5.50 0.37
CA PRO A 160 8.05 6.33 -0.25
C PRO A 160 8.98 5.46 -1.11
N MET A 161 9.34 5.97 -2.29
CA MET A 161 10.38 5.36 -3.11
C MET A 161 11.75 5.56 -2.46
N SER A 162 12.66 4.60 -2.62
CA SER A 162 14.03 4.70 -2.09
C SER A 162 14.86 5.80 -2.76
N GLY A 163 14.44 6.28 -3.94
CA GLY A 163 15.22 7.19 -4.77
C GLY A 163 16.33 6.48 -5.57
N ALA A 164 16.40 5.15 -5.51
CA ALA A 164 17.30 4.32 -6.29
C ALA A 164 16.49 3.37 -7.18
N GLY A 165 16.82 3.30 -8.48
CA GLY A 165 16.02 2.54 -9.46
C GLY A 165 16.01 1.03 -9.21
N ASP A 166 17.08 0.48 -8.66
CA ASP A 166 17.32 -0.96 -8.52
C ASP A 166 17.55 -1.41 -7.06
N ARG A 167 17.47 -0.48 -6.09
CA ARG A 167 17.73 -0.75 -4.68
C ARG A 167 16.54 -0.37 -3.83
N SER A 168 16.08 -1.33 -3.02
CA SER A 168 15.06 -1.10 -2.01
C SER A 168 15.69 -0.86 -0.63
N ASP A 169 15.00 -0.09 0.19
CA ASP A 169 15.33 0.08 1.60
C ASP A 169 14.83 -1.14 2.37
N THR A 170 15.69 -1.76 3.17
CA THR A 170 15.38 -3.03 3.84
C THR A 170 14.42 -2.89 5.02
N ASP A 171 14.28 -1.67 5.54
CA ASP A 171 13.40 -1.32 6.64
C ASP A 171 12.01 -0.83 6.17
N ILE A 172 11.81 -0.66 4.86
CA ILE A 172 10.53 -0.30 4.24
C ILE A 172 9.97 -1.52 3.49
N GLN A 173 8.91 -2.10 4.03
CA GLN A 173 8.27 -3.26 3.43
C GLN A 173 6.76 -3.23 3.62
N VAL A 174 6.04 -3.65 2.58
CA VAL A 174 4.64 -4.04 2.69
C VAL A 174 4.52 -5.50 2.25
N LEU A 175 3.90 -6.31 3.11
CA LEU A 175 3.77 -7.75 2.93
C LEU A 175 2.29 -8.13 3.05
N TRP A 176 1.76 -8.78 2.04
CA TRP A 176 0.49 -9.50 2.09
C TRP A 176 0.78 -10.98 2.21
N TRP A 177 0.03 -11.70 3.03
CA TRP A 177 0.25 -13.12 3.24
C TRP A 177 -1.06 -13.89 3.20
N PHE A 178 -0.97 -15.13 2.74
CA PHE A 178 -2.09 -16.04 2.60
C PHE A 178 -1.68 -17.45 3.03
N SER A 179 -2.58 -18.13 3.72
CA SER A 179 -2.44 -19.52 4.15
C SER A 179 -3.68 -20.29 3.70
N THR A 180 -3.48 -21.23 2.78
CA THR A 180 -4.54 -22.08 2.24
C THR A 180 -4.91 -23.23 3.18
N GLY A 181 -4.19 -23.39 4.30
CA GLY A 181 -4.34 -24.51 5.21
C GLY A 181 -3.98 -25.84 4.56
N THR A 182 -4.98 -26.67 4.24
CA THR A 182 -4.87 -28.11 3.92
C THR A 182 -4.19 -28.43 2.59
N SER A 183 -4.02 -27.47 1.69
CA SER A 183 -3.33 -27.68 0.40
C SER A 183 -1.83 -27.45 0.55
N ALA A 184 -1.05 -28.51 0.75
CA ALA A 184 0.40 -28.40 0.91
C ALA A 184 1.12 -27.95 -0.37
N THR A 185 0.53 -28.16 -1.55
CA THR A 185 1.13 -27.84 -2.85
C THR A 185 0.07 -27.41 -3.85
N GLY A 186 0.46 -26.59 -4.83
CA GLY A 186 -0.38 -26.22 -5.95
C GLY A 186 0.11 -24.95 -6.65
N SER A 187 -0.82 -24.16 -7.15
CA SER A 187 -0.54 -22.85 -7.78
C SER A 187 -1.56 -21.82 -7.34
N CYS A 188 -1.10 -20.61 -7.04
CA CYS A 188 -1.94 -19.45 -6.79
C CYS A 188 -1.77 -18.42 -7.90
N GLU A 189 -2.87 -18.01 -8.48
CA GLU A 189 -2.90 -16.76 -9.22
C GLU A 189 -2.93 -15.59 -8.25
N VAL A 190 -2.20 -14.54 -8.60
CA VAL A 190 -2.04 -13.32 -7.80
C VAL A 190 -2.56 -12.15 -8.63
N TRP A 191 -3.40 -11.33 -8.00
CA TRP A 191 -3.85 -10.05 -8.52
C TRP A 191 -3.55 -8.94 -7.53
N VAL A 192 -3.20 -7.76 -8.04
CA VAL A 192 -2.91 -6.58 -7.24
C VAL A 192 -3.82 -5.44 -7.68
N TYR A 193 -4.53 -4.84 -6.75
CA TYR A 193 -5.31 -3.64 -7.01
C TYR A 193 -4.39 -2.42 -7.00
N VAL A 194 -4.45 -1.62 -8.05
CA VAL A 194 -3.77 -0.32 -8.10
C VAL A 194 -4.78 0.75 -7.73
N PRO A 195 -4.58 1.51 -6.64
CA PRO A 195 -5.59 2.44 -6.15
C PRO A 195 -5.68 3.69 -7.03
N LYS A 196 -6.86 4.32 -7.00
CA LYS A 196 -7.08 5.64 -7.58
C LYS A 196 -6.79 6.70 -6.51
N ALA A 197 -5.52 7.08 -6.40
CA ALA A 197 -5.09 8.13 -5.47
C ALA A 197 -5.59 9.51 -5.90
N GLN A 198 -5.82 10.41 -4.93
CA GLN A 198 -6.23 11.79 -5.19
C GLN A 198 -5.12 12.58 -5.91
N ARG A 199 -3.86 12.32 -5.57
CA ARG A 199 -2.69 12.91 -6.26
C ARG A 199 -1.92 11.80 -6.94
N GLU A 200 -1.46 12.07 -8.15
CA GLU A 200 -0.74 11.08 -8.96
C GLU A 200 0.56 10.60 -8.30
N VAL A 201 1.25 11.49 -7.58
CA VAL A 201 2.51 11.21 -6.87
C VAL A 201 2.37 10.13 -5.80
N ASP A 202 1.17 9.94 -5.27
CA ASP A 202 0.90 8.98 -4.19
C ASP A 202 0.78 7.53 -4.69
N ALA A 203 0.66 7.35 -6.02
CA ALA A 203 0.61 6.09 -6.75
C ALA A 203 1.34 6.26 -8.10
N ALA A 204 2.64 6.51 -8.03
CA ALA A 204 3.49 6.91 -9.16
C ALA A 204 4.48 5.83 -9.60
N GLY A 205 4.42 4.64 -8.99
CA GLY A 205 5.36 3.56 -9.27
C GLY A 205 5.36 3.12 -10.74
N LYS A 206 6.50 3.27 -11.40
CA LYS A 206 6.68 2.94 -12.82
C LYS A 206 8.13 2.50 -13.10
N PRO A 207 8.44 1.19 -12.98
CA PRO A 207 7.60 0.15 -12.39
C PRO A 207 7.56 0.19 -10.84
N THR A 208 6.53 -0.38 -10.23
CA THR A 208 6.59 -0.91 -8.86
C THR A 208 7.01 -2.37 -8.91
N ALA A 209 8.02 -2.75 -8.14
CA ALA A 209 8.52 -4.12 -8.09
C ALA A 209 7.92 -4.91 -6.93
N TYR A 210 7.66 -6.19 -7.17
CA TYR A 210 7.12 -7.12 -6.19
C TYR A 210 7.91 -8.43 -6.20
N GLN A 211 7.95 -9.06 -5.04
CA GLN A 211 8.43 -10.43 -4.86
C GLN A 211 7.30 -11.30 -4.34
N VAL A 212 7.18 -12.49 -4.89
CA VAL A 212 6.32 -13.55 -4.37
C VAL A 212 7.19 -14.47 -3.54
N LEU A 213 6.80 -14.70 -2.29
CA LEU A 213 7.54 -15.46 -1.30
C LEU A 213 6.79 -16.74 -0.95
N ARG A 214 7.53 -17.75 -0.48
CA ARG A 214 6.96 -19.03 -0.03
C ARG A 214 5.99 -18.86 1.15
N GLY A 215 6.08 -17.78 1.91
CA GLY A 215 5.09 -17.46 2.94
C GLY A 215 5.47 -16.24 3.76
N ARG A 216 4.69 -15.96 4.81
CA ARG A 216 4.94 -14.82 5.71
C ARG A 216 6.27 -14.95 6.46
N ALA A 217 6.58 -16.15 6.93
CA ALA A 217 7.77 -16.44 7.73
C ALA A 217 8.94 -17.02 6.91
N ASP A 218 8.68 -17.42 5.66
CA ASP A 218 9.68 -17.94 4.74
C ASP A 218 9.88 -16.95 3.59
N ALA A 219 10.95 -16.16 3.68
CA ALA A 219 11.28 -15.11 2.73
C ALA A 219 11.89 -15.64 1.41
N THR A 220 11.91 -16.95 1.18
CA THR A 220 12.37 -17.51 -0.10
C THR A 220 11.52 -17.00 -1.25
N VAL A 221 12.15 -16.33 -2.22
CA VAL A 221 11.49 -15.80 -3.40
C VAL A 221 11.16 -16.94 -4.37
N VAL A 222 9.89 -17.08 -4.71
CA VAL A 222 9.38 -18.05 -5.70
C VAL A 222 8.99 -17.39 -7.02
N GLY A 223 9.00 -16.05 -7.08
CA GLY A 223 8.77 -15.29 -8.29
C GLY A 223 8.88 -13.79 -8.05
N THR A 224 8.93 -13.03 -9.13
CA THR A 224 8.91 -11.56 -9.10
C THR A 224 7.99 -11.06 -10.21
N PHE A 225 7.50 -9.83 -10.05
CA PHE A 225 6.77 -9.13 -11.10
C PHE A 225 6.86 -7.63 -10.91
N THR A 226 6.45 -6.88 -11.92
CA THR A 226 6.35 -5.42 -11.87
C THR A 226 5.00 -4.96 -12.35
N ILE A 227 4.55 -3.80 -11.86
CA ILE A 227 3.31 -3.14 -12.29
C ILE A 227 3.62 -1.68 -12.60
N ASP A 228 3.14 -1.18 -13.74
CA ASP A 228 3.03 0.26 -13.98
C ASP A 228 1.77 0.78 -13.27
N GLN A 229 1.94 1.39 -12.11
CA GLN A 229 0.81 1.89 -11.32
C GLN A 229 0.15 3.10 -11.98
N THR A 230 0.89 3.87 -12.78
CA THR A 230 0.35 5.05 -13.45
C THR A 230 -0.66 4.67 -14.52
N ALA A 231 -0.43 3.54 -15.21
CA ALA A 231 -1.28 3.04 -16.28
C ALA A 231 -2.49 2.22 -15.79
N ASN A 232 -2.51 1.77 -14.54
CA ASN A 232 -3.49 0.79 -14.06
C ASN A 232 -4.38 1.28 -12.89
N ARG A 233 -4.41 2.59 -12.61
CA ARG A 233 -5.15 3.15 -11.45
C ARG A 233 -6.63 2.78 -11.45
N GLY A 234 -7.14 2.39 -10.29
CA GLY A 234 -8.53 1.99 -10.08
C GLY A 234 -8.86 0.58 -10.60
N SER A 235 -7.86 -0.26 -10.88
CA SER A 235 -8.08 -1.57 -11.49
C SER A 235 -7.27 -2.69 -10.83
N TRP A 236 -7.75 -3.93 -11.02
CA TRP A 236 -7.01 -5.14 -10.68
C TRP A 236 -6.09 -5.54 -11.81
N VAL A 237 -4.81 -5.74 -11.48
CA VAL A 237 -3.79 -6.24 -12.41
C VAL A 237 -3.46 -7.67 -12.06
N ARG A 238 -3.59 -8.57 -13.04
CA ARG A 238 -3.16 -9.97 -12.91
C ARG A 238 -1.63 -10.04 -12.97
N ALA A 239 -1.00 -10.39 -11.85
CA ALA A 239 0.46 -10.46 -11.74
C ALA A 239 1.03 -11.77 -12.31
N GLY A 240 0.29 -12.86 -12.18
CA GLY A 240 0.71 -14.17 -12.70
C GLY A 240 0.24 -15.33 -11.84
N SER A 241 0.79 -16.50 -12.14
CA SER A 241 0.54 -17.76 -11.42
C SER A 241 1.84 -18.21 -10.78
N TYR A 242 1.82 -18.46 -9.47
CA TYR A 242 3.00 -18.77 -8.68
C TYR A 242 2.80 -20.05 -7.89
N ARG A 243 3.90 -20.77 -7.68
CA ARG A 243 3.87 -22.04 -6.97
C ARG A 243 3.45 -21.82 -5.51
N LEU A 244 2.46 -22.60 -5.09
CA LEU A 244 2.08 -22.74 -3.69
C LEU A 244 2.89 -23.90 -3.12
N GLU A 245 3.66 -23.63 -2.06
CA GLU A 245 4.40 -24.64 -1.31
C GLU A 245 4.07 -24.49 0.17
N ARG A 246 3.87 -25.61 0.86
CA ARG A 246 3.50 -25.68 2.28
C ARG A 246 2.19 -24.93 2.61
N GLY A 247 1.30 -24.79 1.64
CA GLY A 247 0.03 -24.09 1.80
C GLY A 247 0.15 -22.62 2.15
N GLN A 248 1.28 -21.99 1.84
CA GLN A 248 1.51 -20.57 2.09
C GLN A 248 2.03 -19.86 0.84
N ILE A 249 1.68 -18.58 0.75
CA ILE A 249 2.22 -17.66 -0.23
C ILE A 249 2.17 -16.24 0.36
N ALA A 250 3.16 -15.43 0.04
CA ALA A 250 3.14 -14.01 0.38
C ALA A 250 3.60 -13.16 -0.79
N VAL A 251 3.16 -11.91 -0.82
CA VAL A 251 3.58 -10.90 -1.79
C VAL A 251 4.23 -9.77 -1.02
N ARG A 252 5.42 -9.36 -1.44
CA ARG A 252 6.17 -8.24 -0.85
C ARG A 252 6.35 -7.16 -1.90
N LEU A 253 5.96 -5.94 -1.56
CA LEU A 253 6.32 -4.76 -2.35
C LEU A 253 7.76 -4.35 -2.03
N LEU A 254 8.50 -4.01 -3.08
CA LEU A 254 9.84 -3.43 -3.02
C LEU A 254 9.75 -1.93 -3.30
N ASN A 255 10.31 -1.10 -2.43
CA ASN A 255 10.20 0.34 -2.56
C ASN A 255 11.24 0.97 -3.50
N GLN A 256 12.07 0.16 -4.17
CA GLN A 256 12.97 0.64 -5.23
C GLN A 256 12.21 1.44 -6.29
N GLY A 257 12.79 2.54 -6.72
CA GLY A 257 12.21 3.43 -7.71
C GLY A 257 12.85 4.81 -7.67
N THR A 258 12.77 5.47 -8.82
CA THR A 258 13.06 6.90 -8.95
C THR A 258 11.81 7.59 -9.47
N GLY A 259 11.69 8.89 -9.23
CA GLY A 259 10.53 9.66 -9.68
C GLY A 259 10.65 11.13 -9.32
N ALA A 260 9.59 11.87 -9.60
CA ALA A 260 9.46 13.25 -9.16
C ALA A 260 9.58 13.37 -7.62
N PRO A 261 9.97 14.54 -7.09
CA PRO A 261 10.00 14.76 -5.65
C PRO A 261 8.69 14.33 -4.97
N GLY A 262 8.80 13.44 -3.98
CA GLY A 262 7.65 12.90 -3.26
C GLY A 262 6.87 11.79 -3.98
N ALA A 263 7.38 11.24 -5.09
CA ALA A 263 6.80 10.07 -5.74
C ALA A 263 6.83 8.84 -4.81
N ARG A 264 5.73 8.07 -4.85
CA ARG A 264 5.47 6.96 -3.93
C ARG A 264 4.91 5.78 -4.71
N HIS A 265 5.20 4.57 -4.23
CA HIS A 265 4.49 3.37 -4.65
C HIS A 265 3.19 3.23 -3.85
N ALA A 266 2.15 2.77 -4.51
CA ALA A 266 0.92 2.41 -3.83
C ALA A 266 0.89 0.92 -3.44
N ALA A 267 0.43 0.64 -2.24
CA ALA A 267 0.26 -0.69 -1.69
C ALA A 267 -1.18 -0.84 -1.19
N ALA A 268 -2.06 -1.35 -2.05
CA ALA A 268 -3.47 -1.53 -1.76
C ALA A 268 -3.79 -3.00 -1.48
N GLN A 269 -4.79 -3.58 -2.14
CA GLN A 269 -5.23 -4.94 -1.92
C GLN A 269 -4.51 -5.91 -2.85
N VAL A 270 -4.24 -7.10 -2.33
CA VAL A 270 -3.77 -8.27 -3.09
C VAL A 270 -4.82 -9.35 -2.93
N GLN A 271 -5.16 -10.01 -4.04
CA GLN A 271 -6.01 -11.18 -4.04
C GLN A 271 -5.22 -12.39 -4.53
N VAL A 272 -5.55 -13.55 -3.96
CA VAL A 272 -5.11 -14.84 -4.49
C VAL A 272 -6.29 -15.77 -4.78
N GLY A 273 -6.10 -16.61 -5.79
CA GLY A 273 -6.96 -17.73 -6.14
C GLY A 273 -6.07 -18.95 -6.33
N CYS A 274 -6.19 -19.94 -5.45
CA CYS A 274 -5.30 -21.09 -5.40
C CYS A 274 -6.02 -22.38 -5.79
N ALA A 275 -5.37 -23.15 -6.65
CA ALA A 275 -5.76 -24.49 -7.07
C ALA A 275 -4.64 -25.50 -6.68
N ARG A 276 -5.00 -26.78 -6.61
CA ARG A 276 -4.04 -27.87 -6.39
C ARG A 276 -3.33 -28.25 -7.68
#